data_AF-A0A838U0D3-F1
#
_entry.id   AF-A0A838U0D3-F1
#
_cell.length_a   1.000
_cell.length_b   1.000
_cell.length_c   1.000
_cell.angle_alpha   90.00
_cell.angle_beta   90.00
_cell.angle_gamma   90.00
#
_symmetry.space_group_name_H-M   'P 1'
#
loop_
_entity.id
_entity.type
_entity.pdbx_description
1 polymer ?
#
loop_
_entity_poly.entity_id
_entity_poly.type
_entity_poly.pdbx_seq_one_letter_code
_entity_poly.pdbx_strand_id
1 'polypeptide(L)'
;MGPYPDATAVFDIDAIGLTNMVNKLNHGLDLGNNPIGRPTEFSIGVGVNPGAVNMEEEIRRFEWKVEAGAEYAITQPVFDTAQLEKFLKMIEHVRIPIVAGIWPLVSFRNAEFLHNEVPGVEVTADILERMRIASDTSKEHAREEGITIARESLLEVHDAIQGVQVSAPFGNVKYALQVFDALDEFRG
;
A
#
# COMPACT_ATOMS: atom_id res chain seq x y z
N MET A 1 -7.72 17.26 -26.79
CA MET A 1 -8.45 18.40 -26.19
C MET A 1 -9.93 18.14 -26.39
N GLY A 2 -10.58 17.60 -25.36
CA GLY A 2 -12.04 17.43 -25.32
C GLY A 2 -12.75 18.77 -25.10
N PRO A 3 -14.10 18.80 -25.07
CA PRO A 3 -14.90 20.01 -25.16
C PRO A 3 -15.05 20.75 -23.82
N TYR A 4 -13.98 20.81 -23.01
CA TYR A 4 -13.98 21.45 -21.70
C TYR A 4 -13.18 22.74 -21.74
N PRO A 5 -13.82 23.90 -21.97
CA PRO A 5 -13.14 25.20 -22.08
C PRO A 5 -12.44 25.65 -20.79
N ASP A 6 -12.82 25.09 -19.64
CA ASP A 6 -12.20 25.32 -18.33
C ASP A 6 -11.17 24.25 -17.91
N ALA A 7 -10.87 23.27 -18.78
CA ALA A 7 -9.84 22.28 -18.49
C ALA A 7 -8.44 22.88 -18.69
N THR A 8 -7.97 23.62 -17.68
CA THR A 8 -6.56 23.98 -17.55
C THR A 8 -5.72 22.71 -17.42
N ALA A 9 -4.60 22.68 -18.12
CA ALA A 9 -3.71 21.55 -18.28
C ALA A 9 -3.47 20.77 -16.96
N VAL A 10 -3.92 19.51 -16.94
CA VAL A 10 -3.34 18.36 -16.19
C VAL A 10 -2.57 18.77 -14.93
N PHE A 11 -3.19 19.11 -13.78
CA PHE A 11 -2.55 19.01 -12.44
C PHE A 11 -3.42 19.19 -11.17
N ASP A 12 -4.73 19.48 -11.22
CA ASP A 12 -5.49 19.78 -9.97
C ASP A 12 -6.40 18.65 -9.44
N ILE A 13 -6.12 17.39 -9.78
CA ILE A 13 -6.91 16.26 -9.27
C ILE A 13 -6.04 15.44 -8.33
N ASP A 14 -6.27 15.59 -7.03
CA ASP A 14 -5.66 14.74 -6.02
C ASP A 14 -6.27 13.32 -6.04
N ALA A 15 -5.77 12.42 -5.20
CA ALA A 15 -6.23 11.04 -5.18
C ALA A 15 -7.76 10.91 -4.94
N ILE A 16 -8.37 11.82 -4.19
CA ILE A 16 -9.81 11.83 -3.92
C ILE A 16 -10.56 12.24 -5.18
N GLY A 17 -10.12 13.32 -5.84
CA GLY A 17 -10.71 13.76 -7.10
C GLY A 17 -10.60 12.72 -8.21
N LEU A 18 -9.48 11.97 -8.27
CA LEU A 18 -9.28 10.91 -9.25
C LEU A 18 -10.22 9.74 -8.99
N THR A 19 -10.38 9.36 -7.71
CA THR A 19 -11.34 8.34 -7.27
C THR A 19 -12.76 8.71 -7.71
N ASN A 20 -13.19 9.94 -7.43
CA ASN A 20 -14.50 10.44 -7.84
C ASN A 20 -14.67 10.46 -9.36
N MET A 21 -13.62 10.85 -10.11
CA MET A 21 -13.66 10.84 -11.57
C MET A 21 -13.86 9.42 -12.12
N VAL A 22 -13.06 8.45 -11.67
CA VAL A 22 -13.18 7.06 -12.12
C VAL A 22 -14.54 6.49 -11.72
N ASN A 23 -15.03 6.82 -10.53
CA ASN A 23 -16.36 6.42 -10.09
C ASN A 23 -17.46 6.98 -11.01
N LYS A 24 -17.38 8.25 -11.44
CA LYS A 24 -18.31 8.81 -12.44
C LYS A 24 -18.24 8.08 -13.78
N LEU A 25 -17.04 7.77 -14.27
CA LEU A 25 -16.86 7.02 -15.51
C LEU A 25 -17.51 5.64 -15.42
N ASN A 26 -17.37 4.97 -14.27
CA ASN A 26 -18.02 3.69 -13.98
C ASN A 26 -19.56 3.79 -13.94
N HIS A 27 -20.11 4.99 -13.82
CA HIS A 27 -21.54 5.28 -13.89
C HIS A 27 -21.96 5.90 -15.24
N GLY A 28 -21.07 5.90 -16.24
CA GLY A 28 -21.36 6.39 -17.59
C GLY A 28 -21.39 7.91 -17.70
N LEU A 29 -20.74 8.63 -16.78
CA LEU A 29 -20.69 10.08 -16.72
C LEU A 29 -19.24 10.58 -16.79
N ASP A 30 -19.02 11.71 -17.46
CA ASP A 30 -17.77 12.45 -17.34
C ASP A 30 -17.80 13.44 -16.16
N LEU A 31 -16.73 14.22 -16.02
CA LEU A 31 -16.56 15.20 -14.94
C LEU A 31 -17.69 16.24 -14.90
N GLY A 32 -18.21 16.63 -16.08
CA GLY A 32 -19.32 17.57 -16.24
C GLY A 32 -20.70 16.95 -16.07
N ASN A 33 -20.77 15.66 -15.69
CA ASN A 33 -21.99 14.85 -15.65
C ASN A 33 -22.66 14.65 -17.02
N ASN A 34 -21.92 14.80 -18.12
CA ASN A 34 -22.46 14.44 -19.43
C ASN A 34 -22.35 12.92 -19.62
N PRO A 35 -23.33 12.29 -20.30
CA PRO A 35 -23.25 10.88 -20.64
C PRO A 35 -22.07 10.59 -21.57
N ILE A 36 -21.25 9.59 -21.23
CA ILE A 36 -20.16 9.10 -22.09
C ILE A 36 -20.56 7.90 -22.95
N GLY A 37 -21.82 7.46 -22.84
CA GLY A 37 -22.31 6.23 -23.46
C GLY A 37 -22.14 5.04 -22.53
N ARG A 38 -21.41 4.00 -22.95
CA ARG A 38 -21.21 2.80 -22.13
C ARG A 38 -20.34 3.13 -20.91
N PRO A 39 -20.78 2.81 -19.68
CA PRO A 39 -19.96 2.98 -18.48
C PRO A 39 -18.66 2.18 -18.54
N THR A 40 -17.64 2.65 -17.83
CA THR A 40 -16.43 1.88 -17.58
C THR A 40 -16.66 0.82 -16.49
N GLU A 41 -15.71 -0.10 -16.35
CA GLU A 41 -15.78 -1.21 -15.38
C GLU A 41 -14.45 -1.29 -14.60
N PHE A 42 -13.90 -0.14 -14.21
CA PHE A 42 -12.66 -0.08 -13.42
C PHE A 42 -12.92 -0.51 -11.97
N SER A 43 -11.96 -1.20 -11.36
CA SER A 43 -11.95 -1.40 -9.91
C SER A 43 -11.08 -0.32 -9.25
N ILE A 44 -11.58 0.32 -8.20
CA ILE A 44 -11.01 1.53 -7.63
C ILE A 44 -10.29 1.23 -6.31
N GLY A 45 -8.96 1.07 -6.38
CA GLY A 45 -8.10 0.95 -5.20
C GLY A 45 -7.46 2.28 -4.82
N VAL A 46 -7.26 2.51 -3.51
CA VAL A 46 -6.58 3.73 -3.02
C VAL A 46 -5.44 3.41 -2.05
N GLY A 47 -4.42 4.28 -2.01
CA GLY A 47 -3.35 4.17 -1.03
C GLY A 47 -3.75 4.76 0.33
N VAL A 48 -3.26 4.13 1.41
CA VAL A 48 -3.38 4.62 2.79
C VAL A 48 -2.07 4.44 3.56
N ASN A 49 -1.77 5.33 4.50
CA ASN A 49 -0.49 5.33 5.22
C ASN A 49 -0.65 5.14 6.74
N PRO A 50 -0.49 3.92 7.27
CA PRO A 50 -0.52 3.65 8.71
C PRO A 50 0.55 4.39 9.54
N GLY A 51 1.63 4.85 8.90
CA GLY A 51 2.72 5.62 9.53
C GLY A 51 2.68 7.11 9.22
N ALA A 52 1.52 7.65 8.85
CA ALA A 52 1.38 9.07 8.55
C ALA A 52 1.74 9.97 9.75
N VAL A 53 2.57 10.99 9.51
CA VAL A 53 2.96 11.98 10.53
C VAL A 53 1.75 12.72 11.10
N ASN A 54 0.77 13.04 10.25
CA ASN A 54 -0.53 13.58 10.67
C ASN A 54 -1.61 12.52 10.44
N MET A 55 -1.82 11.69 11.45
CA MET A 55 -2.76 10.57 11.40
C MET A 55 -4.22 11.00 11.24
N GLU A 56 -4.62 12.09 11.89
CA GLU A 56 -5.99 12.62 11.77
C GLU A 56 -6.29 13.06 10.33
N GLU A 57 -5.33 13.73 9.68
CA GLU A 57 -5.48 14.13 8.28
C GLU A 57 -5.49 12.93 7.34
N GLU A 58 -4.64 11.92 7.58
CA GLU A 58 -4.62 10.70 6.76
C GLU A 58 -5.95 9.96 6.84
N ILE A 59 -6.51 9.78 8.04
CA ILE A 59 -7.82 9.15 8.24
C ILE A 59 -8.91 9.95 7.52
N ARG A 60 -8.96 11.27 7.72
CA ARG A 60 -9.95 12.14 7.05
C ARG A 60 -9.89 12.05 5.53
N ARG A 61 -8.68 12.08 4.96
CA ARG A 61 -8.48 11.93 3.52
C ARG A 61 -8.83 10.53 3.03
N PHE A 62 -8.59 9.51 3.86
CA PHE A 62 -8.99 8.14 3.56
C PHE A 62 -10.52 8.00 3.53
N GLU A 63 -11.23 8.57 4.50
CA GLU A 63 -12.70 8.62 4.49
C GLU A 63 -13.24 9.29 3.22
N TRP A 64 -12.68 10.41 2.81
CA TRP A 64 -13.08 11.07 1.56
C TRP A 64 -12.82 10.22 0.31
N LYS A 65 -11.75 9.42 0.28
CA LYS A 65 -11.51 8.45 -0.80
C LYS A 65 -12.59 7.36 -0.79
N VAL A 66 -12.97 6.86 0.37
CA VAL A 66 -14.05 5.86 0.52
C VAL A 66 -15.38 6.45 0.03
N GLU A 67 -15.73 7.65 0.47
CA GLU A 67 -16.94 8.37 0.04
C GLU A 67 -16.96 8.64 -1.48
N ALA A 68 -15.79 8.89 -2.08
CA ALA A 68 -15.65 9.09 -3.52
C ALA A 68 -15.83 7.80 -4.36
N GLY A 69 -15.89 6.63 -3.71
CA GLY A 69 -16.14 5.34 -4.37
C GLY A 69 -14.95 4.38 -4.40
N ALA A 70 -13.95 4.55 -3.52
CA ALA A 70 -12.91 3.54 -3.38
C ALA A 70 -13.51 2.20 -2.90
N GLU A 71 -13.04 1.10 -3.48
CA GLU A 71 -13.54 -0.26 -3.25
C GLU A 71 -12.60 -1.09 -2.36
N TYR A 72 -11.31 -0.74 -2.30
CA TYR A 72 -10.32 -1.32 -1.40
C TYR A 72 -9.16 -0.34 -1.15
N ALA A 73 -8.39 -0.57 -0.09
CA ALA A 73 -7.21 0.22 0.22
C ALA A 73 -5.96 -0.64 0.25
N ILE A 74 -4.83 -0.10 -0.22
CA ILE A 74 -3.51 -0.71 -0.08
C ILE A 74 -2.67 0.15 0.85
N THR A 75 -2.09 -0.46 1.89
CA THR A 75 -1.24 0.26 2.83
C THR A 75 0.14 0.55 2.22
N GLN A 76 0.83 1.55 2.76
CA GLN A 76 2.29 1.60 2.66
C GLN A 76 2.93 0.34 3.28
N PRO A 77 4.21 0.03 2.95
CA PRO A 77 4.90 -1.14 3.48
C PRO A 77 4.87 -1.23 5.00
N VAL A 78 4.53 -2.41 5.52
CA VAL A 78 4.41 -2.66 6.95
C VAL A 78 5.73 -3.23 7.50
N PHE A 79 6.48 -2.39 8.21
CA PHE A 79 7.65 -2.79 8.99
C PHE A 79 7.43 -2.68 10.51
N ASP A 80 6.32 -2.07 10.92
CA ASP A 80 5.82 -2.07 12.31
C ASP A 80 4.38 -2.58 12.29
N THR A 81 4.19 -3.84 12.66
CA THR A 81 2.88 -4.51 12.66
C THR A 81 1.95 -3.94 13.73
N ALA A 82 2.48 -3.52 14.88
CA ALA A 82 1.73 -2.85 15.92
C ALA A 82 1.24 -1.45 15.49
N GLN A 83 1.99 -0.75 14.64
CA GLN A 83 1.54 0.49 14.00
C GLN A 83 0.33 0.22 13.09
N LEU A 84 0.38 -0.83 12.26
CA LEU A 84 -0.75 -1.22 11.42
C LEU A 84 -1.98 -1.58 12.27
N GLU A 85 -1.83 -2.39 13.31
CA GLU A 85 -2.96 -2.77 14.19
C GLU A 85 -3.67 -1.55 14.80
N LYS A 86 -2.90 -0.59 15.31
CA LYS A 86 -3.45 0.67 15.83
C LYS A 86 -4.19 1.44 14.75
N PHE A 87 -3.62 1.51 13.54
CA PHE A 87 -4.26 2.14 12.40
C PHE A 87 -5.60 1.50 12.05
N LEU A 88 -5.64 0.17 11.91
CA LEU A 88 -6.85 -0.59 11.62
C LEU A 88 -7.93 -0.35 12.66
N LYS A 89 -7.56 -0.22 13.94
CA LYS A 89 -8.50 0.09 15.01
C LYS A 89 -9.12 1.49 14.86
N MET A 90 -8.35 2.48 14.41
CA MET A 90 -8.85 3.85 14.19
C MET A 90 -9.81 3.96 13.01
N ILE A 91 -9.71 3.06 12.03
CA ILE A 91 -10.56 3.07 10.82
C ILE A 91 -11.63 1.97 10.84
N GLU A 92 -11.94 1.37 12.00
CA GLU A 92 -12.86 0.23 12.11
C GLU A 92 -14.30 0.52 11.60
N HIS A 93 -14.67 1.80 11.50
CA HIS A 93 -15.93 2.26 10.93
C HIS A 93 -15.96 2.17 9.40
N VAL A 94 -14.81 2.17 8.74
CA VAL A 94 -14.68 1.98 7.30
C VAL A 94 -14.83 0.50 6.95
N ARG A 95 -15.55 0.18 5.87
CA ARG A 95 -15.96 -1.19 5.52
C ARG A 95 -15.28 -1.78 4.30
N ILE A 96 -14.42 -1.03 3.60
CA ILE A 96 -13.72 -1.55 2.43
C ILE A 96 -12.53 -2.42 2.85
N PRO A 97 -12.18 -3.47 2.07
CA PRO A 97 -11.04 -4.34 2.36
C PRO A 97 -9.72 -3.56 2.44
N ILE A 98 -8.89 -3.91 3.42
CA ILE A 98 -7.52 -3.41 3.56
C ILE A 98 -6.55 -4.49 3.10
N VAL A 99 -5.67 -4.11 2.18
CA VAL A 99 -4.59 -4.93 1.63
C VAL A 99 -3.26 -4.43 2.19
N ALA A 100 -2.58 -5.24 2.99
CA ALA A 100 -1.28 -4.83 3.55
C ALA A 100 -0.17 -4.90 2.49
N GLY A 101 0.61 -3.84 2.38
CA GLY A 101 1.86 -3.84 1.62
C GLY A 101 2.97 -4.55 2.40
N ILE A 102 3.52 -5.64 1.86
CA ILE A 102 4.63 -6.39 2.47
C ILE A 102 5.84 -6.38 1.52
N TRP A 103 6.96 -5.84 1.99
CA TRP A 103 8.12 -5.58 1.14
C TRP A 103 9.37 -6.26 1.70
N PRO A 104 9.87 -7.34 1.05
CA PRO A 104 11.11 -7.96 1.48
C PRO A 104 12.31 -7.03 1.25
N LEU A 105 13.08 -6.82 2.31
CA LEU A 105 14.30 -6.01 2.27
C LEU A 105 15.42 -6.77 1.55
N VAL A 106 16.32 -6.04 0.89
CA VAL A 106 17.42 -6.67 0.11
C VAL A 106 18.81 -6.37 0.64
N SER A 107 18.94 -5.38 1.53
CA SER A 107 20.18 -4.98 2.21
C SER A 107 19.89 -3.95 3.29
N PHE A 108 20.84 -3.73 4.21
CA PHE A 108 20.78 -2.67 5.21
C PHE A 108 20.61 -1.28 4.59
N ARG A 109 21.38 -0.97 3.53
CA ARG A 109 21.23 0.31 2.79
C ARG A 109 19.83 0.49 2.22
N ASN A 110 19.20 -0.59 1.76
CA ASN A 110 17.82 -0.53 1.28
C ASN A 110 16.84 -0.25 2.42
N ALA A 111 17.04 -0.86 3.60
CA ALA A 111 16.25 -0.58 4.78
C ALA A 111 16.40 0.88 5.25
N GLU A 112 17.63 1.39 5.32
CA GLU A 112 17.90 2.80 5.66
C GLU A 112 17.27 3.77 4.66
N PHE A 113 17.32 3.46 3.35
CA PHE A 113 16.66 4.29 2.34
C PHE A 113 15.14 4.32 2.57
N LEU A 114 14.51 3.17 2.82
CA LEU A 114 13.07 3.13 3.09
C LEU A 114 12.70 3.93 4.34
N HIS A 115 13.48 3.81 5.42
CA HIS A 115 13.24 4.54 6.67
C HIS A 115 13.41 6.07 6.52
N ASN A 116 14.42 6.52 5.77
CA ASN A 116 14.77 7.94 5.69
C ASN A 116 14.10 8.69 4.54
N GLU A 117 13.91 8.02 3.39
CA GLU A 117 13.56 8.67 2.13
C GLU A 117 12.12 8.39 1.67
N VAL A 118 11.42 7.43 2.29
CA VAL A 118 10.03 7.11 1.95
C VAL A 118 9.08 7.64 3.03
N PRO A 119 8.29 8.70 2.75
CA PRO A 119 7.43 9.32 3.74
C PRO A 119 6.43 8.36 4.40
N GLY A 120 6.49 8.29 5.73
CA GLY A 120 5.62 7.47 6.58
C GLY A 120 5.89 5.96 6.51
N VAL A 121 7.03 5.54 5.94
CA VAL A 121 7.56 4.19 6.12
C VAL A 121 8.58 4.24 7.26
N GLU A 122 8.25 3.59 8.37
CA GLU A 122 9.16 3.49 9.52
C GLU A 122 9.67 2.05 9.66
N VAL A 123 10.91 1.82 9.26
CA VAL A 123 11.60 0.57 9.58
C VAL A 123 12.04 0.61 11.05
N THR A 124 11.60 -0.37 11.85
CA THR A 124 11.93 -0.41 13.27
C THR A 124 13.42 -0.59 13.52
N ALA A 125 13.91 -0.12 14.67
CA ALA A 125 15.32 -0.25 15.05
C ALA A 125 15.79 -1.73 15.09
N ASP A 126 14.90 -2.65 15.48
CA ASP A 126 15.18 -4.09 15.47
C ASP A 126 15.42 -4.60 14.05
N ILE A 127 14.52 -4.27 13.11
CA ILE A 127 14.67 -4.65 11.70
C ILE A 127 15.95 -4.04 11.11
N LEU A 128 16.24 -2.77 11.39
CA LEU A 128 17.48 -2.13 10.93
C LEU A 128 18.72 -2.88 11.42
N GLU A 129 18.77 -3.27 12.70
CA GLU A 129 19.90 -4.00 13.25
C GLU A 129 20.03 -5.42 12.67
N ARG A 130 18.92 -6.15 12.53
CA ARG A 130 18.89 -7.46 11.86
C ARG A 130 19.45 -7.38 10.44
N MET A 131 18.99 -6.39 9.68
CA MET A 131 19.47 -6.16 8.31
C MET A 131 20.93 -5.74 8.27
N ARG A 132 21.43 -4.98 9.25
CA ARG A 132 22.85 -4.60 9.37
C ARG A 132 23.72 -5.85 9.56
N ILE A 133 23.39 -6.69 10.55
CA ILE A 133 24.12 -7.94 10.84
C ILE A 133 24.13 -8.88 9.62
N ALA A 134 22.99 -9.07 8.96
CA ALA A 134 22.89 -9.92 7.79
C ALA A 134 23.68 -9.36 6.60
N SER A 135 23.67 -8.04 6.40
CA SER A 135 24.42 -7.37 5.33
C SER A 135 25.93 -7.38 5.53
N ASP A 136 26.40 -7.34 6.78
CA ASP A 136 27.82 -7.50 7.12
C ASP A 136 28.31 -8.92 6.82
N THR A 137 27.42 -9.90 6.85
CA THR A 137 27.74 -11.31 6.55
C THR A 137 27.86 -11.54 5.04
N SER A 138 26.78 -11.29 4.28
CA SER A 138 26.82 -11.36 2.81
C SER A 138 25.55 -10.77 2.17
N LYS A 139 25.61 -10.52 0.86
CA LYS A 139 24.42 -10.14 0.08
C LYS A 139 23.33 -11.22 0.03
N GLU A 140 23.69 -12.49 0.23
CA GLU A 140 22.73 -13.60 0.24
C GLU A 140 21.98 -13.62 1.57
N HIS A 141 22.73 -13.58 2.68
CA HIS A 141 22.16 -13.52 4.04
C HIS A 141 21.26 -12.30 4.22
N ALA A 142 21.65 -11.13 3.70
CA ALA A 142 20.80 -9.94 3.75
C ALA A 142 19.44 -10.12 3.06
N ARG A 143 19.40 -10.88 1.97
CA ARG A 143 18.15 -11.15 1.25
C ARG A 143 17.30 -12.19 1.97
N GLU A 144 17.93 -13.25 2.46
CA GLU A 144 17.26 -14.28 3.26
C GLU A 144 16.62 -13.64 4.50
N GLU A 145 17.36 -12.78 5.21
CA GLU A 145 16.85 -12.06 6.37
C GLU A 145 15.68 -11.14 6.03
N GLY A 146 15.79 -10.36 4.94
CA GLY A 146 14.70 -9.50 4.50
C GLY A 146 13.44 -10.25 4.06
N ILE A 147 13.58 -11.47 3.55
CA ILE A 147 12.45 -12.38 3.29
C ILE A 147 11.87 -12.92 4.58
N THR A 148 12.71 -13.32 5.54
CA THR A 148 12.29 -13.75 6.88
C THR A 148 11.49 -12.67 7.59
N ILE A 149 11.97 -11.43 7.62
CA ILE A 149 11.25 -10.28 8.19
C ILE A 149 9.90 -10.08 7.51
N ALA A 150 9.85 -10.13 6.16
CA ALA A 150 8.60 -9.98 5.44
C ALA A 150 7.59 -11.11 5.73
N ARG A 151 8.07 -12.34 5.92
CA ARG A 151 7.23 -13.49 6.34
C ARG A 151 6.69 -13.33 7.75
N GLU A 152 7.53 -12.89 8.68
CA GLU A 152 7.13 -12.59 10.06
C GLU A 152 6.04 -11.50 10.08
N SER A 153 6.29 -10.37 9.41
CA SER A 153 5.30 -9.29 9.29
C SER A 153 3.98 -9.80 8.70
N LEU A 154 4.03 -10.59 7.61
CA LEU A 154 2.84 -11.15 6.98
C LEU A 154 2.04 -12.03 7.95
N LEU A 155 2.70 -12.94 8.66
CA LEU A 155 2.06 -13.84 9.62
C LEU A 155 1.41 -13.08 10.76
N GLU A 156 2.07 -12.05 11.27
CA GLU A 156 1.55 -11.23 12.38
C GLU A 156 0.28 -10.46 11.99
N VAL A 157 0.20 -9.94 10.77
CA VAL A 157 -0.94 -9.10 10.34
C VAL A 157 -2.04 -9.88 9.61
N HIS A 158 -1.80 -11.15 9.28
CA HIS A 158 -2.64 -11.97 8.41
C HIS A 158 -4.13 -11.92 8.79
N ASP A 159 -4.43 -12.12 10.08
CA ASP A 159 -5.81 -12.22 10.57
C ASP A 159 -6.52 -10.86 10.70
N ALA A 160 -5.78 -9.75 10.60
CA ALA A 160 -6.30 -8.40 10.72
C ALA A 160 -6.66 -7.75 9.37
N ILE A 161 -6.19 -8.32 8.26
CA ILE A 161 -6.31 -7.75 6.91
C ILE A 161 -7.15 -8.63 5.99
N GLN A 162 -7.56 -8.10 4.84
CA GLN A 162 -8.39 -8.82 3.86
C GLN A 162 -7.61 -9.22 2.60
N GLY A 163 -6.34 -8.83 2.51
CA GLY A 163 -5.44 -9.26 1.46
C GLY A 163 -4.01 -8.75 1.69
N VAL A 164 -3.06 -9.25 0.90
CA VAL A 164 -1.66 -8.82 0.96
C VAL A 164 -1.17 -8.47 -0.44
N GLN A 165 -0.39 -7.39 -0.54
CA GLN A 165 0.39 -7.02 -1.71
C GLN A 165 1.87 -7.19 -1.39
N VAL A 166 2.50 -8.23 -1.95
CA VAL A 166 3.95 -8.44 -1.79
C VAL A 166 4.69 -7.76 -2.94
N SER A 167 5.70 -6.94 -2.63
CA SER A 167 6.55 -6.34 -3.68
C SER A 167 7.58 -7.34 -4.20
N ALA A 168 8.00 -7.15 -5.46
CA ALA A 168 9.07 -7.91 -6.08
C ALA A 168 10.29 -7.00 -6.30
N PRO A 169 11.21 -6.89 -5.33
CA PRO A 169 12.39 -6.04 -5.47
C PRO A 169 13.17 -6.36 -6.76
N PHE A 170 13.50 -5.32 -7.51
CA PHE A 170 14.18 -5.42 -8.82
C PHE A 170 13.46 -6.30 -9.86
N GLY A 171 12.14 -6.46 -9.74
CA GLY A 171 11.35 -7.33 -10.61
C GLY A 171 11.58 -8.83 -10.36
N ASN A 172 12.26 -9.20 -9.27
CA ASN A 172 12.51 -10.60 -8.95
C ASN A 172 11.32 -11.22 -8.22
N VAL A 173 10.39 -11.78 -9.01
CA VAL A 173 9.18 -12.44 -8.52
C VAL A 173 9.48 -13.61 -7.58
N LYS A 174 10.66 -14.25 -7.67
CA LYS A 174 11.01 -15.36 -6.77
C LYS A 174 11.05 -14.95 -5.31
N TYR A 175 11.48 -13.72 -5.01
CA TYR A 175 11.51 -13.23 -3.62
C TYR A 175 10.12 -12.97 -3.09
N ALA A 176 9.23 -12.41 -3.92
CA ALA A 176 7.83 -12.23 -3.55
C ALA A 176 7.15 -13.58 -3.28
N LEU A 177 7.36 -14.58 -4.13
CA LEU A 177 6.83 -15.94 -3.95
C LEU A 177 7.34 -16.58 -2.65
N GLN A 178 8.62 -16.41 -2.31
CA GLN A 178 9.14 -16.92 -1.06
C GLN A 178 8.43 -16.33 0.16
N VAL A 179 8.03 -15.05 0.15
CA VAL A 179 7.25 -14.47 1.25
C VAL A 179 5.92 -15.22 1.43
N PHE A 180 5.24 -15.57 0.32
CA PHE A 180 3.97 -16.31 0.38
C PHE A 180 4.10 -17.73 0.96
N ASP A 181 5.25 -18.39 0.87
CA ASP A 181 5.48 -19.72 1.48
C ASP A 181 5.26 -19.75 3.01
N ALA A 182 5.19 -18.58 3.66
CA ALA A 182 4.82 -18.48 5.07
C ALA A 182 3.38 -18.93 5.34
N LEU A 183 2.48 -18.74 4.38
CA LEU A 183 1.06 -19.07 4.48
C LEU A 183 0.82 -20.49 3.97
N ASP A 184 0.19 -21.34 4.79
CA ASP A 184 -0.02 -22.76 4.47
C ASP A 184 -0.84 -22.97 3.19
N GLU A 185 -1.74 -22.06 2.86
CA GLU A 185 -2.57 -22.11 1.65
C GLU A 185 -1.80 -21.93 0.34
N PHE A 186 -0.56 -21.40 0.41
CA PHE A 186 0.33 -21.25 -0.74
C PHE A 186 1.46 -22.30 -0.78
N ARG A 187 1.51 -23.22 0.19
CA ARG A 187 2.45 -24.35 0.19
C ARG A 187 1.95 -25.45 -0.75
N GLY A 188 2.22 -25.27 -2.04
CA GLY A 188 1.98 -26.26 -3.11
C GLY A 188 3.17 -27.19 -3.35
#